data_AF-A0A836K6C0-F1
#
_entry.id   AF-A0A836K6C0-F1
#
_cell.length_a   1.000
_cell.length_b   1.000
_cell.length_c   1.000
_cell.angle_alpha   90.00
_cell.angle_beta   90.00
_cell.angle_gamma   90.00
#
_symmetry.space_group_name_H-M   'P 1'
#
loop_
_entity.id
_entity.type
_entity.pdbx_description
1 polymer ?
#
loop_
_entity_poly.entity_id
_entity_poly.type
_entity_poly.pdbx_seq_one_letter_code
_entity_poly.pdbx_strand_id
1 'polypeptide(L)'
;MPHLSPIAQLIAIPIVHHYGHAWFVFISHTLRGKERRATYVHMNIHTRTPVCERRKRRDGETQTQALSSQHCQQTPIARSRQLSTWSTSACIFDQYQKARLLFVQSIADLASKSSNVDCLEAAGVIDLLRPLLVDTIPSIQHLAAIAIGKLANHNPRLAHAIIRKDVLSHLLQHIDKQNKFYKKAALFILRAIAKHSPELALIVVHNDGLQTIVKCLEDFDPGIKEAAAWALGYIARHNKNLAQAAVDANAIPLLVLCLQEPELYIKQIGASAISDISKHSIELAQTVVDAGAIFFLAKTLQANLDAKAKRQVLLALSSIAKHSADLAEAVIEAEIFQDILAHIAHPDENVSKVAAILTREICKHTFELAQLVVNSGGIAALIELIGISKSATRLPAIMTLGYIAGHSDQLAVAIIRSEGIAQLAIVLQEETDDHILAVTVWAIGQIGKYTPEHAKAVAIANLLSKLLELYNDPISSEDLKAKCYIALKQILQKCTYIEALESLLNDVPPIILKYVLEQFSKILPNDTRARKLFVTSGALRKIQEIQAEPGTTLLEYITIINCCFPEEIVRYYSPGYPDSLLEAVEQYQPKHLFVFHHKSSSENIEASL
;
A
#
# COMPACT_ATOMS: atom_id res chain seq x y z
N MET A 1 -7.06 6.75 -52.55
CA MET A 1 -7.58 5.37 -52.64
C MET A 1 -6.45 4.45 -53.06
N PRO A 2 -5.63 3.96 -52.13
CA PRO A 2 -4.61 2.96 -52.41
C PRO A 2 -5.18 1.54 -52.21
N HIS A 3 -4.76 0.61 -53.07
CA HIS A 3 -5.09 -0.81 -52.99
C HIS A 3 -4.50 -1.44 -51.71
N LEU A 4 -5.38 -1.82 -50.79
CA LEU A 4 -5.11 -2.71 -49.65
C LEU A 4 -5.35 -4.17 -50.06
N SER A 5 -4.48 -5.06 -49.58
CA SER A 5 -4.63 -6.51 -49.67
C SER A 5 -5.82 -7.02 -48.83
N PRO A 6 -6.50 -8.11 -49.21
CA PRO A 6 -7.53 -8.70 -48.36
C PRO A 6 -6.94 -9.74 -47.39
N ILE A 7 -7.25 -9.52 -46.11
CA ILE A 7 -7.05 -10.40 -44.95
C ILE A 7 -7.95 -11.64 -45.09
N ALA A 8 -7.39 -12.85 -44.97
CA ALA A 8 -8.17 -14.08 -44.85
C ALA A 8 -8.65 -14.25 -43.39
N GLN A 9 -9.98 -14.27 -43.18
CA GLN A 9 -10.60 -14.59 -41.90
C GLN A 9 -10.70 -16.12 -41.71
N LEU A 10 -10.20 -16.63 -40.59
CA LEU A 10 -10.43 -18.01 -40.12
C LEU A 10 -11.65 -18.02 -39.19
N ILE A 11 -12.68 -18.81 -39.54
CA ILE A 11 -13.82 -19.10 -38.66
C ILE A 11 -13.73 -20.56 -38.23
N ALA A 12 -13.62 -20.82 -36.92
CA ALA A 12 -13.71 -22.14 -36.34
C ALA A 12 -15.11 -22.35 -35.74
N ILE A 13 -15.82 -23.39 -36.17
CA ILE A 13 -17.10 -23.82 -35.57
C ILE A 13 -16.85 -25.15 -34.85
N PRO A 14 -17.16 -25.28 -33.55
CA PRO A 14 -16.99 -26.53 -32.82
C PRO A 14 -18.19 -27.46 -33.01
N ILE A 15 -17.93 -28.74 -33.32
CA ILE A 15 -18.93 -29.81 -33.23
C ILE A 15 -18.47 -30.77 -32.13
N VAL A 16 -19.31 -30.92 -31.11
CA VAL A 16 -19.08 -31.79 -29.94
C VAL A 16 -19.66 -33.17 -30.23
N HIS A 17 -18.88 -34.24 -30.06
CA HIS A 17 -19.43 -35.54 -29.65
C HIS A 17 -18.42 -36.41 -28.89
N HIS A 18 -18.98 -37.19 -27.96
CA HIS A 18 -18.34 -38.06 -26.97
C HIS A 18 -17.23 -38.97 -27.53
N TYR A 19 -16.19 -39.17 -26.71
CA TYR A 19 -14.93 -39.90 -26.95
C TYR A 19 -13.73 -39.07 -27.46
N GLY A 20 -13.26 -38.16 -26.60
CA GLY A 20 -11.85 -38.16 -26.17
C GLY A 20 -10.72 -37.76 -27.15
N HIS A 21 -10.99 -37.27 -28.36
CA HIS A 21 -9.96 -36.69 -29.24
C HIS A 21 -10.50 -35.50 -30.06
N ALA A 22 -9.86 -34.33 -29.95
CA ALA A 22 -10.21 -33.13 -30.74
C ALA A 22 -9.53 -33.18 -32.12
N TRP A 23 -10.29 -32.92 -33.18
CA TRP A 23 -9.79 -32.79 -34.56
C TRP A 23 -10.04 -31.36 -35.07
N PHE A 24 -9.07 -30.77 -35.76
CA PHE A 24 -9.23 -29.53 -36.52
C PHE A 24 -9.28 -29.87 -38.02
N VAL A 25 -10.32 -29.41 -38.72
CA VAL A 25 -10.42 -29.47 -40.18
C VAL A 25 -10.07 -28.09 -40.73
N PHE A 26 -9.01 -27.99 -41.53
CA PHE A 26 -8.69 -26.77 -42.29
C PHE A 26 -9.19 -26.94 -43.74
N ILE A 27 -10.10 -26.07 -44.18
CA ILE A 27 -10.50 -25.95 -45.59
C ILE A 27 -9.94 -24.63 -46.10
N SER A 28 -8.97 -24.68 -47.03
CA SER A 28 -8.59 -23.49 -47.79
C SER A 28 -9.49 -23.38 -49.02
N HIS A 29 -10.23 -22.28 -49.14
CA HIS A 29 -10.97 -21.94 -50.35
C HIS A 29 -10.11 -21.03 -51.24
N THR A 30 -9.53 -21.59 -52.30
CA THR A 30 -9.02 -20.79 -53.43
C THR A 30 -10.05 -20.79 -54.55
N LEU A 31 -10.64 -19.62 -54.80
CA LEU A 31 -11.53 -19.36 -55.94
C LEU A 31 -10.68 -19.27 -57.22
N ARG A 32 -10.61 -20.34 -58.01
CA ARG A 32 -10.69 -20.32 -59.48
C ARG A 32 -10.67 -21.75 -60.06
N GLY A 33 -11.74 -22.07 -60.81
CA GLY A 33 -11.70 -22.99 -61.95
C GLY A 33 -11.49 -24.48 -61.69
N LYS A 34 -12.61 -25.23 -61.63
CA LYS A 34 -12.80 -26.64 -62.03
C LYS A 34 -11.57 -27.58 -61.99
N GLU A 35 -11.39 -28.28 -60.86
CA GLU A 35 -11.21 -29.75 -60.76
C GLU A 35 -10.99 -30.12 -59.28
N ARG A 36 -11.83 -31.00 -58.73
CA ARG A 36 -11.73 -31.46 -57.34
C ARG A 36 -10.80 -32.67 -57.27
N ARG A 37 -9.61 -32.53 -56.66
CA ARG A 37 -8.81 -33.66 -56.13
C ARG A 37 -8.42 -33.35 -54.69
N ALA A 38 -8.88 -34.18 -53.76
CA ALA A 38 -8.47 -34.13 -52.36
C ALA A 38 -7.17 -34.94 -52.20
N THR A 39 -6.11 -34.30 -51.74
CA THR A 39 -4.83 -34.95 -51.41
C THR A 39 -4.75 -35.08 -49.89
N TYR A 40 -4.75 -36.32 -49.38
CA TYR A 40 -4.60 -36.63 -47.97
C TYR A 40 -3.09 -36.67 -47.62
N VAL A 41 -2.66 -35.89 -46.62
CA VAL A 41 -1.31 -36.00 -46.06
C VAL A 41 -1.43 -36.53 -44.63
N HIS A 42 -1.02 -37.79 -44.42
CA HIS A 42 -0.88 -38.41 -43.11
C HIS A 42 0.44 -37.99 -42.48
N MET A 43 0.42 -37.40 -41.29
CA MET A 43 1.63 -37.19 -40.48
C MET A 43 1.42 -37.88 -39.12
N ASN A 44 2.14 -38.99 -38.91
CA ASN A 44 1.99 -39.87 -37.77
C ASN A 44 3.03 -39.46 -36.70
N ILE A 45 2.58 -38.95 -35.54
CA ILE A 45 3.45 -38.64 -34.40
C ILE A 45 3.44 -39.86 -33.47
N HIS A 46 4.52 -40.65 -33.48
CA HIS A 46 4.74 -41.68 -32.47
C HIS A 46 5.83 -41.25 -31.49
N THR A 47 5.42 -41.08 -30.24
CA THR A 47 6.24 -41.12 -29.03
C THR A 47 6.85 -42.51 -28.86
N ARG A 48 8.17 -42.67 -29.02
CA ARG A 48 8.90 -43.83 -28.46
C ARG A 48 10.31 -43.46 -27.99
N THR A 49 10.56 -43.90 -26.77
CA THR A 49 11.83 -44.05 -26.04
C THR A 49 12.88 -44.83 -26.86
N PRO A 50 14.19 -44.60 -26.65
CA PRO A 50 15.22 -45.30 -27.41
C PRO A 50 15.51 -46.67 -26.78
N VAL A 51 15.18 -47.73 -27.51
CA VAL A 51 15.76 -49.07 -27.32
C VAL A 51 16.67 -49.35 -28.51
N CYS A 52 17.88 -49.78 -28.18
CA CYS A 52 19.00 -50.06 -29.05
C CYS A 52 18.80 -51.40 -29.76
N GLU A 53 18.79 -51.48 -31.10
CA GLU A 53 19.16 -52.72 -31.80
C GLU A 53 19.49 -52.54 -33.31
N ARG A 54 20.49 -53.31 -33.75
CA ARG A 54 21.18 -53.29 -35.05
C ARG A 54 20.43 -54.10 -36.13
N ARG A 55 20.43 -53.65 -37.41
CA ARG A 55 21.09 -54.34 -38.57
C ARG A 55 20.64 -53.87 -39.97
N LYS A 56 21.68 -53.67 -40.80
CA LYS A 56 21.94 -54.05 -42.22
C LYS A 56 21.21 -53.38 -43.41
N ARG A 57 22.10 -52.94 -44.32
CA ARG A 57 22.00 -52.36 -45.68
C ARG A 57 21.31 -53.23 -46.75
N ARG A 58 20.86 -52.56 -47.83
CA ARG A 58 21.14 -52.71 -49.30
C ARG A 58 20.19 -51.76 -50.09
N ASP A 59 20.42 -51.15 -51.26
CA ASP A 59 21.48 -51.08 -52.30
C ASP A 59 21.17 -49.86 -53.23
N GLY A 60 22.12 -49.46 -54.09
CA GLY A 60 21.92 -48.58 -55.27
C GLY A 60 22.97 -47.46 -55.40
N GLU A 61 24.21 -47.74 -55.80
CA GLU A 61 24.77 -47.65 -57.18
C GLU A 61 24.97 -46.23 -57.77
N THR A 62 26.22 -45.78 -57.88
CA THR A 62 26.82 -45.22 -59.12
C THR A 62 28.36 -45.18 -59.04
N GLN A 63 29.00 -45.56 -60.14
CA GLN A 63 30.42 -45.91 -60.38
C GLN A 63 31.35 -44.68 -60.36
N THR A 64 32.52 -44.68 -59.70
CA THR A 64 33.87 -45.19 -60.06
C THR A 64 34.62 -44.40 -61.15
N GLN A 65 35.67 -43.68 -60.75
CA GLN A 65 36.95 -43.63 -61.49
C GLN A 65 38.10 -43.70 -60.48
N ALA A 66 39.00 -44.65 -60.71
CA ALA A 66 40.14 -45.01 -59.88
C ALA A 66 41.42 -44.41 -60.45
N LEU A 67 42.28 -43.86 -59.59
CA LEU A 67 43.71 -43.76 -59.86
C LEU A 67 44.51 -44.00 -58.57
N SER A 68 45.44 -44.94 -58.69
CA SER A 68 46.64 -45.21 -57.89
C SER A 68 46.48 -45.51 -56.40
N SER A 69 46.43 -46.81 -56.13
CA SER A 69 47.06 -47.44 -54.98
C SER A 69 48.56 -47.11 -54.89
N GLN A 70 48.99 -46.47 -53.82
CA GLN A 70 50.24 -46.81 -53.12
C GLN A 70 50.28 -46.13 -51.74
N HIS A 71 50.43 -46.95 -50.71
CA HIS A 71 50.82 -46.61 -49.33
C HIS A 71 49.81 -45.88 -48.43
N CYS A 72 48.96 -46.67 -47.75
CA CYS A 72 49.03 -46.74 -46.28
C CYS A 72 48.23 -47.95 -45.78
N GLN A 73 48.91 -49.07 -45.51
CA GLN A 73 48.38 -50.10 -44.64
C GLN A 73 48.26 -49.53 -43.22
N GLN A 74 47.13 -48.92 -42.86
CA GLN A 74 46.77 -48.77 -41.46
C GLN A 74 45.98 -50.00 -41.02
N THR A 75 46.59 -50.75 -40.10
CA THR A 75 46.16 -52.02 -39.53
C THR A 75 44.74 -51.96 -38.90
N PRO A 76 44.01 -53.10 -38.76
CA PRO A 76 42.74 -53.17 -38.03
C PRO A 76 42.85 -52.70 -36.56
N ILE A 77 44.06 -52.79 -36.01
CA ILE A 77 44.44 -52.33 -34.67
C ILE A 77 44.39 -50.79 -34.58
N ALA A 78 44.64 -50.07 -35.67
CA ALA A 78 44.55 -48.60 -35.70
C ALA A 78 43.09 -48.12 -35.62
N ARG A 79 42.15 -48.82 -36.30
CA ARG A 79 40.71 -48.51 -36.22
C ARG A 79 40.09 -48.88 -34.87
N SER A 80 40.50 -49.98 -34.24
CA SER A 80 40.02 -50.36 -32.90
C SER A 80 40.63 -49.49 -31.79
N ARG A 81 41.92 -49.13 -31.91
CA ARG A 81 42.53 -48.12 -31.04
C ARG A 81 41.88 -46.76 -31.20
N GLN A 82 41.57 -46.32 -32.43
CA GLN A 82 40.76 -45.13 -32.67
C GLN A 82 39.38 -45.27 -32.01
N LEU A 83 38.59 -46.30 -32.26
CA LEU A 83 37.28 -46.45 -31.59
C LEU A 83 37.37 -46.44 -30.04
N SER A 84 38.43 -47.02 -29.44
CA SER A 84 38.67 -46.95 -27.99
C SER A 84 39.11 -45.57 -27.50
N THR A 85 40.01 -44.87 -28.21
CA THR A 85 40.45 -43.51 -27.83
C THR A 85 39.37 -42.47 -28.07
N TRP A 86 38.49 -42.69 -29.06
CA TRP A 86 37.29 -41.88 -29.28
C TRP A 86 36.26 -42.09 -28.16
N SER A 87 36.09 -43.32 -27.66
CA SER A 87 35.24 -43.55 -26.47
C SER A 87 35.81 -42.91 -25.19
N THR A 88 37.13 -42.95 -25.00
CA THR A 88 37.78 -42.33 -23.84
C THR A 88 37.76 -40.81 -23.91
N SER A 89 37.99 -40.21 -25.09
CA SER A 89 37.91 -38.76 -25.28
C SER A 89 36.48 -38.24 -25.14
N ALA A 90 35.48 -38.92 -25.72
CA ALA A 90 34.07 -38.59 -25.51
C ALA A 90 33.67 -38.66 -24.02
N CYS A 91 34.19 -39.64 -23.28
CA CYS A 91 34.01 -39.74 -21.83
C CYS A 91 34.61 -38.54 -21.08
N ILE A 92 35.80 -38.06 -21.46
CA ILE A 92 36.44 -36.88 -20.84
C ILE A 92 35.60 -35.61 -21.07
N PHE A 93 35.08 -35.40 -22.29
CA PHE A 93 34.22 -34.25 -22.58
C PHE A 93 32.89 -34.31 -21.82
N ASP A 94 32.27 -35.49 -21.71
CA ASP A 94 31.05 -35.71 -20.93
C ASP A 94 31.29 -35.47 -19.42
N GLN A 95 32.41 -35.95 -18.88
CA GLN A 95 32.82 -35.66 -17.50
C GLN A 95 33.03 -34.16 -17.26
N TYR A 96 33.72 -33.47 -18.17
CA TYR A 96 33.94 -32.03 -18.06
C TYR A 96 32.63 -31.25 -18.12
N GLN A 97 31.73 -31.59 -19.05
CA GLN A 97 30.38 -31.02 -19.12
C GLN A 97 29.59 -31.24 -17.83
N LYS A 98 29.58 -32.46 -17.29
CA LYS A 98 28.90 -32.79 -16.03
C LYS A 98 29.49 -32.02 -14.85
N ALA A 99 30.81 -31.89 -14.78
CA ALA A 99 31.48 -31.12 -13.75
C ALA A 99 31.09 -29.63 -13.79
N ARG A 100 31.07 -29.02 -14.99
CA ARG A 100 30.61 -27.61 -15.14
C ARG A 100 29.16 -27.44 -14.73
N LEU A 101 28.28 -28.36 -15.13
CA LEU A 101 26.87 -28.32 -14.75
C LEU A 101 26.69 -28.44 -13.23
N LEU A 102 27.31 -29.43 -12.60
CA LEU A 102 27.27 -29.64 -11.15
C LEU A 102 27.82 -28.45 -10.37
N PHE A 103 28.92 -27.85 -10.87
CA PHE A 103 29.51 -26.66 -10.28
C PHE A 103 28.50 -25.52 -10.25
N VAL A 104 27.92 -25.17 -11.39
CA VAL A 104 26.98 -24.05 -11.48
C VAL A 104 25.71 -24.31 -10.67
N GLN A 105 25.19 -25.55 -10.66
CA GLN A 105 24.06 -25.93 -9.82
C GLN A 105 24.36 -25.73 -8.33
N SER A 106 25.50 -26.24 -7.87
CA SER A 106 25.93 -26.13 -6.47
C SER A 106 26.09 -24.67 -6.05
N ILE A 107 26.70 -23.84 -6.90
CA ILE A 107 26.83 -22.41 -6.64
C ILE A 107 25.46 -21.72 -6.63
N ALA A 108 24.57 -22.03 -7.57
CA ALA A 108 23.22 -21.46 -7.60
C ALA A 108 22.39 -21.83 -6.36
N ASP A 109 22.58 -23.02 -5.81
CA ASP A 109 21.91 -23.48 -4.60
C ASP A 109 22.49 -22.78 -3.36
N LEU A 110 23.83 -22.72 -3.25
CA LEU A 110 24.50 -22.01 -2.17
C LEU A 110 24.15 -20.51 -2.16
N ALA A 111 24.10 -19.88 -3.34
CA ALA A 111 23.74 -18.47 -3.51
C ALA A 111 22.28 -18.16 -3.18
N SER A 112 21.42 -19.18 -3.00
CA SER A 112 20.02 -18.98 -2.59
C SER A 112 19.89 -18.54 -1.13
N LYS A 113 20.93 -18.76 -0.31
CA LYS A 113 20.96 -18.37 1.10
C LYS A 113 21.89 -17.18 1.26
N SER A 114 21.39 -16.08 1.84
CA SER A 114 22.17 -14.86 2.09
C SER A 114 23.42 -15.11 2.93
N SER A 115 23.38 -16.06 3.88
CA SER A 115 24.52 -16.42 4.75
C SER A 115 25.76 -16.92 4.01
N ASN A 116 25.58 -17.48 2.81
CA ASN A 116 26.68 -18.08 2.06
C ASN A 116 27.31 -17.08 1.09
N VAL A 117 26.69 -15.94 0.87
CA VAL A 117 27.05 -15.00 -0.20
C VAL A 117 28.43 -14.40 0.05
N ASP A 118 28.79 -14.11 1.30
CA ASP A 118 30.11 -13.55 1.65
C ASP A 118 31.24 -14.57 1.42
N CYS A 119 31.01 -15.84 1.73
CA CYS A 119 31.97 -16.91 1.43
C CYS A 119 32.16 -17.10 -0.07
N LEU A 120 31.07 -17.01 -0.84
CA LEU A 120 31.10 -17.09 -2.30
C LEU A 120 31.80 -15.87 -2.93
N GLU A 121 31.62 -14.68 -2.35
CA GLU A 121 32.34 -13.46 -2.74
C GLU A 121 33.84 -13.63 -2.52
N ALA A 122 34.25 -14.08 -1.34
CA ALA A 122 35.66 -14.34 -1.01
C ALA A 122 36.32 -15.39 -1.92
N ALA A 123 35.54 -16.36 -2.41
CA ALA A 123 35.98 -17.37 -3.36
C ALA A 123 36.10 -16.86 -4.81
N GLY A 124 35.78 -15.59 -5.09
CA GLY A 124 35.87 -15.02 -6.45
C GLY A 124 34.86 -15.64 -7.43
N VAL A 125 33.71 -16.08 -6.94
CA VAL A 125 32.76 -16.91 -7.73
C VAL A 125 32.28 -16.25 -9.02
N ILE A 126 32.19 -14.92 -9.07
CA ILE A 126 31.75 -14.18 -10.27
C ILE A 126 32.74 -14.39 -11.41
N ASP A 127 34.04 -14.43 -11.12
CA ASP A 127 35.08 -14.66 -12.13
C ASP A 127 35.02 -16.08 -12.70
N LEU A 128 34.60 -17.05 -11.88
CA LEU A 128 34.42 -18.43 -12.29
C LEU A 128 33.12 -18.63 -13.10
N LEU A 129 32.08 -17.86 -12.81
CA LEU A 129 30.79 -17.95 -13.51
C LEU A 129 30.78 -17.18 -14.83
N ARG A 130 31.55 -16.10 -14.97
CA ARG A 130 31.56 -15.25 -16.18
C ARG A 130 31.85 -16.06 -17.47
N PRO A 131 32.88 -16.92 -17.56
CA PRO A 131 33.12 -17.73 -18.76
C PRO A 131 31.98 -18.69 -19.10
N LEU A 132 31.25 -19.15 -18.07
CA LEU A 132 30.16 -20.12 -18.22
C LEU A 132 28.88 -19.49 -18.80
N LEU A 133 28.79 -18.16 -18.87
CA LEU A 133 27.71 -17.47 -19.56
C LEU A 133 27.76 -17.64 -21.08
N VAL A 134 28.94 -17.93 -21.63
CA VAL A 134 29.18 -18.14 -23.07
C VAL A 134 29.41 -19.63 -23.37
N ASP A 135 29.06 -20.52 -22.44
CA ASP A 135 29.23 -21.97 -22.61
C ASP A 135 28.47 -22.47 -23.84
N THR A 136 28.94 -23.52 -24.51
CA THR A 136 28.21 -24.09 -25.66
C THR A 136 26.89 -24.75 -25.25
N ILE A 137 26.72 -25.05 -23.97
CA ILE A 137 25.58 -25.79 -23.44
C ILE A 137 24.58 -24.81 -22.80
N PRO A 138 23.35 -24.70 -23.33
CA PRO A 138 22.40 -23.69 -22.85
C PRO A 138 21.94 -23.87 -21.40
N SER A 139 21.94 -25.11 -20.87
CA SER A 139 21.61 -25.34 -19.46
C SER A 139 22.66 -24.77 -18.51
N ILE A 140 23.95 -24.86 -18.88
CA ILE A 140 25.05 -24.29 -18.11
C ILE A 140 24.99 -22.76 -18.16
N GLN A 141 24.78 -22.18 -19.35
CA GLN A 141 24.61 -20.73 -19.52
C GLN A 141 23.48 -20.18 -18.64
N HIS A 142 22.30 -20.81 -18.70
CA HIS A 142 21.13 -20.39 -17.95
C HIS A 142 21.35 -20.46 -16.43
N LEU A 143 21.89 -21.58 -15.93
CA LEU A 143 22.14 -21.75 -14.50
C LEU A 143 23.25 -20.81 -14.01
N ALA A 144 24.23 -20.49 -14.85
CA ALA A 144 25.29 -19.55 -14.52
C ALA A 144 24.71 -18.15 -14.36
N ALA A 145 23.80 -17.76 -15.27
CA ALA A 145 23.05 -16.51 -15.14
C ALA A 145 22.16 -16.48 -13.88
N ILE A 146 21.48 -17.58 -13.54
CA ILE A 146 20.72 -17.65 -12.28
C ILE A 146 21.64 -17.49 -11.06
N ALA A 147 22.77 -18.18 -11.02
CA ALA A 147 23.72 -18.10 -9.91
C ALA A 147 24.20 -16.65 -9.70
N ILE A 148 24.59 -15.97 -10.78
CA ILE A 148 24.96 -14.56 -10.77
C ILE A 148 23.79 -13.68 -10.27
N GLY A 149 22.57 -13.91 -10.76
CA GLY A 149 21.39 -13.16 -10.35
C GLY A 149 21.04 -13.33 -8.87
N LYS A 150 21.20 -14.54 -8.31
CA LYS A 150 20.98 -14.81 -6.89
C LYS A 150 22.01 -14.10 -6.01
N LEU A 151 23.29 -14.16 -6.39
CA LEU A 151 24.37 -13.42 -5.73
C LEU A 151 24.08 -11.91 -5.73
N ALA A 152 23.73 -11.36 -6.89
CA ALA A 152 23.35 -9.96 -7.03
C ALA A 152 22.16 -9.59 -6.15
N ASN A 153 21.13 -10.43 -6.07
CA ASN A 153 19.88 -10.13 -5.35
C ASN A 153 20.05 -9.97 -3.82
N HIS A 154 21.07 -10.61 -3.24
CA HIS A 154 21.34 -10.59 -1.81
C HIS A 154 22.35 -9.53 -1.37
N ASN A 155 23.38 -9.24 -2.18
CA ASN A 155 24.46 -8.34 -1.79
C ASN A 155 24.67 -7.23 -2.83
N PRO A 156 24.52 -5.94 -2.47
CA PRO A 156 24.72 -4.82 -3.39
C PRO A 156 26.17 -4.71 -3.88
N ARG A 157 27.17 -5.15 -3.12
CA ARG A 157 28.58 -5.15 -3.56
C ARG A 157 28.79 -6.08 -4.75
N LEU A 158 28.12 -7.23 -4.75
CA LEU A 158 28.15 -8.17 -5.86
C LEU A 158 27.43 -7.61 -7.09
N ALA A 159 26.33 -6.87 -6.92
CA ALA A 159 25.70 -6.15 -8.04
C ALA A 159 26.68 -5.16 -8.69
N HIS A 160 27.46 -4.41 -7.91
CA HIS A 160 28.52 -3.53 -8.43
C HIS A 160 29.66 -4.32 -9.10
N ALA A 161 30.05 -5.48 -8.53
CA ALA A 161 31.09 -6.33 -9.11
C ALA A 161 30.67 -6.88 -10.49
N ILE A 162 29.41 -7.26 -10.66
CA ILE A 162 28.85 -7.74 -11.94
C ILE A 162 28.95 -6.65 -13.01
N ILE A 163 28.62 -5.40 -12.65
CA ILE A 163 28.76 -4.24 -13.56
C ILE A 163 30.22 -3.99 -13.91
N ARG A 164 31.12 -3.92 -12.91
CA ARG A 164 32.55 -3.66 -13.14
C ARG A 164 33.21 -4.72 -14.03
N LYS A 165 32.73 -5.96 -13.98
CA LYS A 165 33.24 -7.08 -14.78
C LYS A 165 32.57 -7.20 -16.16
N ASP A 166 31.80 -6.19 -16.58
CA ASP A 166 31.15 -6.09 -17.89
C ASP A 166 30.23 -7.29 -18.21
N VAL A 167 29.62 -7.88 -17.18
CA VAL A 167 28.74 -9.03 -17.34
C VAL A 167 27.46 -8.65 -18.09
N LEU A 168 26.97 -7.42 -17.92
CA LEU A 168 25.73 -6.94 -18.56
C LEU A 168 25.84 -6.88 -20.07
N SER A 169 26.90 -6.29 -20.62
CA SER A 169 27.11 -6.20 -22.07
C SER A 169 27.13 -7.59 -22.72
N HIS A 170 27.82 -8.55 -22.10
CA HIS A 170 27.85 -9.93 -22.57
C HIS A 170 26.51 -10.66 -22.45
N LEU A 171 25.78 -10.43 -21.36
CA LEU A 171 24.49 -11.06 -21.08
C LEU A 171 23.40 -10.63 -22.06
N LEU A 172 23.41 -9.35 -22.45
CA LEU A 172 22.39 -8.76 -23.30
C LEU A 172 22.71 -8.94 -24.79
N GLN A 173 23.95 -9.29 -25.12
CA GLN A 173 24.36 -9.54 -26.49
C GLN A 173 23.57 -10.72 -27.09
N HIS A 174 22.90 -10.47 -28.22
CA HIS A 174 22.10 -11.47 -28.96
C HIS A 174 20.96 -12.13 -28.17
N ILE A 175 20.41 -11.47 -27.14
CA ILE A 175 19.32 -12.03 -26.32
C ILE A 175 18.11 -12.51 -27.13
N ASP A 176 17.86 -11.91 -28.29
CA ASP A 176 16.79 -12.30 -29.23
C ASP A 176 16.89 -13.74 -29.72
N LYS A 177 18.12 -14.21 -29.93
CA LYS A 177 18.41 -15.56 -30.45
C LYS A 177 18.51 -16.60 -29.34
N GLN A 178 18.45 -16.17 -28.08
CA GLN A 178 18.60 -17.05 -26.93
C GLN A 178 17.30 -17.76 -26.59
N ASN A 179 17.43 -18.88 -25.89
CA ASN A 179 16.28 -19.65 -25.43
C ASN A 179 15.51 -18.93 -24.31
N LYS A 180 14.28 -19.39 -24.05
CA LYS A 180 13.41 -18.81 -23.03
C LYS A 180 13.99 -18.81 -21.62
N PHE A 181 14.77 -19.84 -21.27
CA PHE A 181 15.36 -19.97 -19.93
C PHE A 181 16.45 -18.92 -19.72
N TYR A 182 17.31 -18.72 -20.71
CA TYR A 182 18.36 -17.72 -20.70
C TYR A 182 17.78 -16.30 -20.63
N LYS A 183 16.76 -16.00 -21.45
CA LYS A 183 16.03 -14.72 -21.39
C LYS A 183 15.50 -14.43 -19.98
N LYS A 184 14.84 -15.39 -19.34
CA LYS A 184 14.35 -15.26 -17.95
C LYS A 184 15.48 -15.02 -16.95
N ALA A 185 16.59 -15.74 -17.09
CA ALA A 185 17.75 -15.55 -16.20
C ALA A 185 18.43 -14.19 -16.40
N ALA A 186 18.51 -13.71 -17.64
CA ALA A 186 19.03 -12.38 -17.94
C ALA A 186 18.16 -11.28 -17.32
N LEU A 187 16.84 -11.35 -17.51
CA LEU A 187 15.88 -10.43 -16.87
C LEU A 187 15.95 -10.49 -15.34
N PHE A 188 16.18 -11.68 -14.77
CA PHE A 188 16.39 -11.83 -13.33
C PHE A 188 17.66 -11.10 -12.84
N ILE A 189 18.77 -11.17 -13.57
CA ILE A 189 19.99 -10.41 -13.23
C ILE A 189 19.72 -8.90 -13.30
N LEU A 190 19.07 -8.42 -14.38
CA LEU A 190 18.72 -7.00 -14.51
C LEU A 190 17.87 -6.52 -13.33
N ARG A 191 16.85 -7.30 -12.96
CA ARG A 191 16.02 -7.04 -11.78
C ARG A 191 16.83 -7.03 -10.49
N ALA A 192 17.73 -8.00 -10.30
CA ALA A 192 18.53 -8.14 -9.09
C ALA A 192 19.51 -6.98 -8.91
N ILE A 193 20.06 -6.44 -9.99
CA ILE A 193 20.92 -5.25 -9.98
C ILE A 193 20.09 -4.00 -9.72
N ALA A 194 19.03 -3.80 -10.49
CA ALA A 194 18.14 -2.65 -10.36
C ALA A 194 17.49 -2.57 -8.98
N LYS A 195 17.36 -3.69 -8.25
CA LYS A 195 16.74 -3.73 -6.92
C LYS A 195 17.33 -2.77 -5.90
N HIS A 196 18.66 -2.63 -5.87
CA HIS A 196 19.39 -2.14 -4.70
C HIS A 196 19.50 -0.63 -4.61
N SER A 197 19.68 0.05 -5.74
CA SER A 197 19.88 1.51 -5.73
C SER A 197 19.46 2.15 -7.06
N PRO A 198 19.08 3.44 -7.04
CA PRO A 198 18.76 4.18 -8.26
C PRO A 198 19.97 4.29 -9.21
N GLU A 199 21.20 4.37 -8.70
CA GLU A 199 22.41 4.42 -9.52
C GLU A 199 22.61 3.11 -10.30
N LEU A 200 22.38 1.97 -9.64
CA LEU A 200 22.47 0.65 -10.29
C LEU A 200 21.36 0.46 -11.33
N ALA A 201 20.15 0.93 -11.04
CA ALA A 201 19.05 0.91 -12.00
C ALA A 201 19.35 1.81 -13.23
N LEU A 202 19.96 2.99 -13.03
CA LEU A 202 20.40 3.87 -14.11
C LEU A 202 21.46 3.21 -14.99
N ILE A 203 22.43 2.50 -14.39
CA ILE A 203 23.44 1.75 -15.15
C ILE A 203 22.77 0.65 -15.99
N VAL A 204 21.77 -0.06 -15.45
CA VAL A 204 20.99 -1.04 -16.22
C VAL A 204 20.30 -0.39 -17.42
N VAL A 205 19.74 0.82 -17.26
CA VAL A 205 19.13 1.58 -18.37
C VAL A 205 20.17 1.94 -19.42
N HIS A 206 21.37 2.42 -19.02
CA HIS A 206 22.44 2.81 -19.96
C HIS A 206 23.10 1.65 -20.69
N ASN A 207 23.03 0.41 -20.17
CA ASN A 207 23.58 -0.79 -20.82
C ASN A 207 22.55 -1.51 -21.69
N ASP A 208 21.63 -0.79 -22.36
CA ASP A 208 20.53 -1.35 -23.17
C ASP A 208 19.59 -2.32 -22.43
N GLY A 209 19.66 -2.36 -21.09
CA GLY A 209 18.85 -3.25 -20.27
C GLY A 209 17.37 -2.91 -20.36
N LEU A 210 17.03 -1.61 -20.42
CA LEU A 210 15.65 -1.16 -20.58
C LEU A 210 15.06 -1.55 -21.93
N GLN A 211 15.80 -1.34 -23.02
CA GLN A 211 15.38 -1.73 -24.37
C GLN A 211 15.18 -3.24 -24.47
N THR A 212 16.07 -4.01 -23.84
CA THR A 212 15.95 -5.46 -23.74
C THR A 212 14.70 -5.89 -22.97
N ILE A 213 14.39 -5.24 -21.84
CA ILE A 213 13.19 -5.51 -21.04
C ILE A 213 11.92 -5.23 -21.85
N VAL A 214 11.84 -4.08 -22.52
CA VAL A 214 10.69 -3.71 -23.36
C VAL A 214 10.49 -4.73 -24.48
N LYS A 215 11.57 -5.13 -25.16
CA LYS A 215 11.51 -6.16 -26.18
C LYS A 215 11.05 -7.52 -25.65
N CYS A 216 11.43 -7.88 -24.42
CA CYS A 216 10.99 -9.11 -23.78
C CYS A 216 9.52 -9.07 -23.33
N LEU A 217 8.91 -7.89 -23.14
CA LEU A 217 7.48 -7.77 -22.91
C LEU A 217 6.64 -8.14 -24.15
N GLU A 218 7.23 -8.02 -25.35
CA GLU A 218 6.61 -8.40 -26.62
C GLU A 218 6.73 -9.92 -26.91
N ASP A 219 7.49 -10.68 -26.10
CA ASP A 219 7.72 -12.11 -26.33
C ASP A 219 6.43 -12.93 -26.12
N PHE A 220 6.26 -14.03 -26.85
CA PHE A 220 5.07 -14.88 -26.73
C PHE A 220 5.07 -15.77 -25.47
N ASP A 221 6.21 -16.01 -24.82
CA ASP A 221 6.26 -16.84 -23.60
C ASP A 221 5.75 -16.04 -22.39
N PRO A 222 4.67 -16.49 -21.72
CA PRO A 222 4.07 -15.79 -20.58
C PRO A 222 5.08 -15.51 -19.44
N GLY A 223 5.99 -16.46 -19.16
CA GLY A 223 6.97 -16.27 -18.09
C GLY A 223 8.15 -15.36 -18.47
N ILE A 224 8.37 -15.06 -19.76
CA ILE A 224 9.32 -14.01 -20.15
C ILE A 224 8.67 -12.64 -19.91
N LYS A 225 7.40 -12.46 -20.30
CA LYS A 225 6.63 -11.24 -20.01
C LYS A 225 6.60 -10.94 -18.53
N GLU A 226 6.34 -11.95 -17.69
CA GLU A 226 6.38 -11.81 -16.22
C GLU A 226 7.74 -11.29 -15.75
N ALA A 227 8.84 -11.95 -16.14
CA ALA A 227 10.18 -11.58 -15.72
C ALA A 227 10.55 -10.15 -16.19
N ALA A 228 10.10 -9.77 -17.38
CA ALA A 228 10.33 -8.45 -17.96
C ALA A 228 9.54 -7.36 -17.21
N ALA A 229 8.24 -7.57 -17.00
CA ALA A 229 7.40 -6.64 -16.22
C ALA A 229 7.95 -6.47 -14.80
N TRP A 230 8.45 -7.55 -14.19
CA TRP A 230 9.03 -7.48 -12.85
C TRP A 230 10.34 -6.69 -12.81
N ALA A 231 11.22 -6.90 -13.79
CA ALA A 231 12.46 -6.14 -13.92
C ALA A 231 12.17 -4.65 -14.15
N LEU A 232 11.17 -4.34 -14.99
CA LEU A 232 10.74 -2.97 -15.26
C LEU A 232 10.23 -2.26 -14.00
N GLY A 233 9.36 -2.91 -13.21
CA GLY A 233 8.87 -2.34 -11.95
C GLY A 233 10.03 -2.03 -10.98
N TYR A 234 11.05 -2.88 -10.94
CA TYR A 234 12.24 -2.66 -10.10
C TYR A 234 13.11 -1.48 -10.55
N ILE A 235 13.08 -1.11 -11.82
CA ILE A 235 13.71 0.11 -12.33
C ILE A 235 12.83 1.32 -11.99
N ALA A 236 11.54 1.27 -12.34
CA ALA A 236 10.63 2.40 -12.22
C ALA A 236 10.44 2.86 -10.77
N ARG A 237 10.40 1.93 -9.81
CA ARG A 237 10.02 2.19 -8.41
C ARG A 237 10.91 3.17 -7.62
N HIS A 238 12.10 3.48 -8.11
CA HIS A 238 13.11 4.23 -7.37
C HIS A 238 12.86 5.74 -7.41
N ASN A 239 12.69 6.31 -8.60
CA ASN A 239 12.53 7.75 -8.77
C ASN A 239 11.77 8.10 -10.05
N LYS A 240 11.33 9.37 -10.13
CA LYS A 240 10.57 9.90 -11.28
C LYS A 240 11.33 9.75 -12.60
N ASN A 241 12.65 9.95 -12.62
CA ASN A 241 13.45 9.90 -13.85
C ASN A 241 13.50 8.49 -14.44
N LEU A 242 13.66 7.46 -13.61
CA LEU A 242 13.68 6.06 -14.04
C LEU A 242 12.28 5.59 -14.46
N ALA A 243 11.24 6.03 -13.77
CA ALA A 243 9.86 5.79 -14.20
C ALA A 243 9.56 6.48 -15.55
N GLN A 244 10.02 7.72 -15.73
CA GLN A 244 9.90 8.44 -17.01
C GLN A 244 10.65 7.71 -18.13
N ALA A 245 11.86 7.22 -17.88
CA ALA A 245 12.60 6.43 -18.88
C ALA A 245 11.81 5.19 -19.33
N ALA A 246 11.11 4.50 -18.41
CA ALA A 246 10.24 3.38 -18.76
C ALA A 246 9.04 3.80 -19.64
N VAL A 247 8.49 4.99 -19.40
CA VAL A 247 7.42 5.57 -20.22
C VAL A 247 7.94 5.96 -21.61
N ASP A 248 9.09 6.61 -21.68
CA ASP A 248 9.74 7.04 -22.93
C ASP A 248 10.12 5.84 -23.80
N ALA A 249 10.42 4.70 -23.18
CA ALA A 249 10.65 3.42 -23.86
C ALA A 249 9.34 2.70 -24.27
N ASN A 250 8.19 3.37 -24.19
CA ASN A 250 6.87 2.85 -24.57
C ASN A 250 6.45 1.57 -23.83
N ALA A 251 6.83 1.44 -22.56
CA ALA A 251 6.54 0.22 -21.80
C ALA A 251 5.09 0.13 -21.28
N ILE A 252 4.38 1.26 -21.12
CA ILE A 252 3.02 1.29 -20.55
C ILE A 252 2.03 0.46 -21.39
N PRO A 253 1.90 0.63 -22.72
CA PRO A 253 0.97 -0.18 -23.51
C PRO A 253 1.25 -1.69 -23.38
N LEU A 254 2.52 -2.08 -23.30
CA LEU A 254 2.92 -3.48 -23.13
C LEU A 254 2.52 -4.01 -21.74
N LEU A 255 2.65 -3.20 -20.69
CA LEU A 255 2.15 -3.56 -19.36
C LEU A 255 0.61 -3.66 -19.32
N VAL A 256 -0.10 -2.83 -20.08
CA VAL A 256 -1.55 -2.95 -20.22
C VAL A 256 -1.92 -4.25 -20.94
N LEU A 257 -1.16 -4.67 -21.96
CA LEU A 257 -1.34 -6.00 -22.57
C LEU A 257 -1.09 -7.13 -21.56
N CYS A 258 -0.11 -7.00 -20.66
CA CYS A 258 0.10 -7.96 -19.58
C CYS A 258 -1.14 -8.13 -18.67
N LEU A 259 -1.95 -7.09 -18.47
CA LEU A 259 -3.21 -7.20 -17.71
C LEU A 259 -4.31 -7.98 -18.45
N GLN A 260 -4.20 -8.10 -19.78
CA GLN A 260 -5.15 -8.81 -20.62
C GLN A 260 -4.85 -10.31 -20.75
N GLU A 261 -3.63 -10.73 -20.44
CA GLU A 261 -3.20 -12.14 -20.49
C GLU A 261 -4.05 -13.03 -19.57
N PRO A 262 -4.29 -14.30 -19.91
CA PRO A 262 -5.08 -15.19 -19.07
C PRO A 262 -4.39 -15.54 -17.75
N GLU A 263 -3.06 -15.51 -17.69
CA GLU A 263 -2.28 -15.90 -16.53
C GLU A 263 -2.31 -14.87 -15.39
N LEU A 264 -2.78 -15.29 -14.21
CA LEU A 264 -2.96 -14.41 -13.05
C LEU A 264 -1.65 -13.81 -12.54
N TYR A 265 -0.55 -14.55 -12.59
CA TYR A 265 0.74 -14.08 -12.13
C TYR A 265 1.26 -12.93 -13.00
N ILE A 266 0.95 -12.92 -14.31
CA ILE A 266 1.32 -11.84 -15.21
C ILE A 266 0.50 -10.59 -14.91
N LYS A 267 -0.81 -10.74 -14.72
CA LYS A 267 -1.66 -9.61 -14.29
C LYS A 267 -1.18 -8.99 -12.99
N GLN A 268 -0.82 -9.84 -12.02
CA GLN A 268 -0.30 -9.39 -10.73
C GLN A 268 0.98 -8.57 -10.89
N ILE A 269 1.96 -9.08 -11.63
CA ILE A 269 3.25 -8.39 -11.82
C ILE A 269 3.09 -7.15 -12.71
N GLY A 270 2.25 -7.21 -13.76
CA GLY A 270 1.92 -6.08 -14.61
C GLY A 270 1.27 -4.93 -13.81
N ALA A 271 0.29 -5.25 -12.95
CA ALA A 271 -0.32 -4.27 -12.04
C ALA A 271 0.71 -3.69 -11.06
N SER A 272 1.61 -4.52 -10.54
CA SER A 272 2.70 -4.07 -9.66
C SER A 272 3.63 -3.08 -10.36
N ALA A 273 4.04 -3.38 -11.59
CA ALA A 273 4.87 -2.49 -12.39
C ALA A 273 4.17 -1.16 -12.74
N ILE A 274 2.86 -1.22 -13.06
CA ILE A 274 2.03 -0.02 -13.28
C ILE A 274 1.94 0.82 -12.00
N SER A 275 1.78 0.20 -10.83
CA SER A 275 1.81 0.89 -9.54
C SER A 275 3.16 1.57 -9.29
N ASP A 276 4.26 0.89 -9.61
CA ASP A 276 5.61 1.43 -9.43
C ASP A 276 5.93 2.60 -10.37
N ILE A 277 5.34 2.67 -11.57
CA ILE A 277 5.45 3.81 -12.48
C ILE A 277 4.54 4.95 -12.01
N SER A 278 3.25 4.67 -11.84
CA SER A 278 2.22 5.69 -11.55
C SER A 278 2.47 6.42 -10.24
N LYS A 279 3.14 5.82 -9.24
CA LYS A 279 3.33 6.46 -7.94
C LYS A 279 4.20 7.72 -7.94
N HIS A 280 4.96 8.01 -9.00
CA HIS A 280 6.00 9.06 -8.96
C HIS A 280 5.52 10.48 -9.32
N SER A 281 4.55 10.63 -10.24
CA SER A 281 4.01 11.94 -10.60
C SER A 281 2.65 11.85 -11.28
N ILE A 282 1.96 12.99 -11.34
CA ILE A 282 0.70 13.15 -12.05
C ILE A 282 0.84 12.85 -13.55
N GLU A 283 1.91 13.28 -14.21
CA GLU A 283 2.09 13.07 -15.66
C GLU A 283 2.26 11.58 -16.00
N LEU A 284 2.98 10.84 -15.15
CA LEU A 284 3.16 9.40 -15.31
C LEU A 284 1.86 8.64 -15.06
N ALA A 285 1.11 9.03 -14.03
CA ALA A 285 -0.21 8.47 -13.76
C ALA A 285 -1.19 8.76 -14.91
N GLN A 286 -1.20 9.99 -15.45
CA GLN A 286 -2.02 10.35 -16.61
C GLN A 286 -1.69 9.49 -17.82
N THR A 287 -0.41 9.28 -18.13
CA THR A 287 0.00 8.42 -19.26
C THR A 287 -0.50 6.97 -19.09
N VAL A 288 -0.51 6.45 -17.85
CA VAL A 288 -1.08 5.13 -17.53
C VAL A 288 -2.59 5.10 -17.75
N VAL A 289 -3.31 6.16 -17.38
CA VAL A 289 -4.76 6.30 -17.61
C VAL A 289 -5.08 6.39 -19.10
N ASP A 290 -4.34 7.23 -19.84
CA ASP A 290 -4.51 7.42 -21.29
C ASP A 290 -4.29 6.12 -22.07
N ALA A 291 -3.43 5.23 -21.57
CA ALA A 291 -3.21 3.89 -22.12
C ALA A 291 -4.36 2.89 -21.83
N GLY A 292 -5.40 3.31 -21.11
CA GLY A 292 -6.57 2.49 -20.78
C GLY A 292 -6.35 1.49 -19.63
N ALA A 293 -5.32 1.69 -18.79
CA ALA A 293 -4.97 0.73 -17.74
C ALA A 293 -6.09 0.53 -16.70
N ILE A 294 -6.83 1.60 -16.35
CA ILE A 294 -7.89 1.55 -15.33
C ILE A 294 -8.94 0.49 -15.67
N PHE A 295 -9.42 0.46 -16.91
CA PHE A 295 -10.44 -0.50 -17.34
C PHE A 295 -10.01 -1.96 -17.10
N PHE A 296 -8.77 -2.29 -17.46
CA PHE A 296 -8.25 -3.66 -17.26
C PHE A 296 -7.95 -3.97 -15.80
N LEU A 297 -7.51 -2.99 -15.00
CA LEU A 297 -7.34 -3.14 -13.56
C LEU A 297 -8.70 -3.40 -12.87
N ALA A 298 -9.72 -2.61 -13.20
CA ALA A 298 -11.09 -2.77 -12.72
C ALA A 298 -11.66 -4.15 -13.04
N LYS A 299 -11.58 -4.56 -14.32
CA LYS A 299 -12.01 -5.88 -14.76
C LYS A 299 -11.25 -7.02 -14.06
N THR A 300 -9.98 -6.80 -13.74
CA THR A 300 -9.16 -7.77 -13.01
C THR A 300 -9.65 -7.88 -11.56
N LEU A 301 -10.02 -6.78 -10.90
CA LEU A 301 -10.55 -6.80 -9.53
C LEU A 301 -11.86 -7.60 -9.39
N GLN A 302 -12.74 -7.51 -10.41
CA GLN A 302 -14.03 -8.21 -10.47
C GLN A 302 -13.90 -9.72 -10.73
N ALA A 303 -12.76 -10.18 -11.22
CA ALA A 303 -12.51 -11.61 -11.39
C ALA A 303 -12.24 -12.28 -10.03
N ASN A 304 -12.62 -13.54 -9.88
CA ASN A 304 -12.31 -14.37 -8.70
C ASN A 304 -10.80 -14.67 -8.62
N LEU A 305 -10.02 -13.67 -8.20
CA LEU A 305 -8.57 -13.70 -8.14
C LEU A 305 -8.03 -14.03 -6.75
N ASP A 306 -6.79 -14.52 -6.73
CA ASP A 306 -5.98 -14.66 -5.52
C ASP A 306 -5.77 -13.29 -4.84
N ALA A 307 -5.69 -13.32 -3.51
CA ALA A 307 -5.55 -12.14 -2.66
C ALA A 307 -4.32 -11.30 -3.04
N LYS A 308 -3.23 -11.95 -3.49
CA LYS A 308 -2.01 -11.27 -3.96
C LYS A 308 -2.25 -10.42 -5.20
N ALA A 309 -3.04 -10.90 -6.16
CA ALA A 309 -3.36 -10.17 -7.37
C ALA A 309 -4.28 -8.97 -7.06
N LYS A 310 -5.33 -9.19 -6.24
CA LYS A 310 -6.23 -8.13 -5.77
C LYS A 310 -5.45 -7.01 -5.08
N ARG A 311 -4.50 -7.37 -4.21
CA ARG A 311 -3.62 -6.40 -3.55
C ARG A 311 -2.84 -5.53 -4.54
N GLN A 312 -2.23 -6.12 -5.57
CA GLN A 312 -1.45 -5.34 -6.55
C GLN A 312 -2.33 -4.45 -7.42
N VAL A 313 -3.52 -4.92 -7.80
CA VAL A 313 -4.49 -4.13 -8.56
C VAL A 313 -4.97 -2.93 -7.76
N LEU A 314 -5.38 -3.13 -6.51
CA LEU A 314 -5.79 -2.05 -5.62
C LEU A 314 -4.65 -1.05 -5.34
N LEU A 315 -3.40 -1.51 -5.23
CA LEU A 315 -2.22 -0.64 -5.09
C LEU A 315 -1.98 0.20 -6.34
N ALA A 316 -2.15 -0.38 -7.53
CA ALA A 316 -2.02 0.33 -8.80
C ALA A 316 -3.06 1.44 -8.91
N LEU A 317 -4.33 1.13 -8.63
CA LEU A 317 -5.43 2.10 -8.61
C LEU A 317 -5.17 3.20 -7.56
N SER A 318 -4.66 2.85 -6.38
CA SER A 318 -4.31 3.82 -5.34
C SER A 318 -3.19 4.76 -5.79
N SER A 319 -2.21 4.21 -6.50
CA SER A 319 -1.05 4.97 -7.00
C SER A 319 -1.41 5.94 -8.12
N ILE A 320 -2.50 5.66 -8.84
CA ILE A 320 -3.10 6.56 -9.83
C ILE A 320 -3.96 7.63 -9.12
N ALA A 321 -4.92 7.19 -8.31
CA ALA A 321 -5.89 8.07 -7.66
C ALA A 321 -5.25 9.12 -6.74
N LYS A 322 -4.07 8.86 -6.17
CA LYS A 322 -3.45 9.77 -5.20
C LYS A 322 -3.02 11.15 -5.74
N HIS A 323 -2.90 11.34 -7.05
CA HIS A 323 -2.22 12.53 -7.59
C HIS A 323 -3.15 13.72 -7.88
N SER A 324 -4.39 13.47 -8.31
CA SER A 324 -5.37 14.55 -8.58
C SER A 324 -6.81 14.06 -8.43
N ALA A 325 -7.73 15.02 -8.34
CA ALA A 325 -9.16 14.75 -8.37
C ALA A 325 -9.57 14.06 -9.68
N ASP A 326 -9.15 14.58 -10.84
CA ASP A 326 -9.48 14.02 -12.16
C ASP A 326 -9.06 12.54 -12.29
N LEU A 327 -7.89 12.17 -11.76
CA LEU A 327 -7.41 10.77 -11.77
C LEU A 327 -8.20 9.89 -10.79
N ALA A 328 -8.62 10.43 -9.65
CA ALA A 328 -9.50 9.72 -8.72
C ALA A 328 -10.90 9.52 -9.31
N GLU A 329 -11.43 10.52 -10.01
CA GLU A 329 -12.70 10.43 -10.76
C GLU A 329 -12.62 9.36 -11.83
N ALA A 330 -11.57 9.34 -12.65
CA ALA A 330 -11.35 8.32 -13.67
C ALA A 330 -11.32 6.89 -13.08
N VAL A 331 -10.80 6.72 -11.86
CA VAL A 331 -10.80 5.43 -11.16
C VAL A 331 -12.21 5.02 -10.73
N ILE A 332 -13.06 5.96 -10.32
CA ILE A 332 -14.44 5.68 -9.89
C ILE A 332 -15.37 5.45 -11.08
N GLU A 333 -15.17 6.17 -12.19
CA GLU A 333 -15.93 5.98 -13.44
C GLU A 333 -15.84 4.54 -13.98
N ALA A 334 -14.85 3.77 -13.54
CA ALA A 334 -14.74 2.34 -13.84
C ALA A 334 -15.68 1.43 -13.00
N GLU A 335 -16.63 2.00 -12.26
CA GLU A 335 -17.67 1.32 -11.47
C GLU A 335 -17.14 0.35 -10.39
N ILE A 336 -15.90 0.53 -9.96
CA ILE A 336 -15.24 -0.36 -8.98
C ILE A 336 -15.60 -0.09 -7.51
N PHE A 337 -16.47 0.90 -7.24
CA PHE A 337 -16.66 1.38 -5.87
C PHE A 337 -17.23 0.31 -4.93
N GLN A 338 -18.24 -0.43 -5.40
CA GLN A 338 -18.82 -1.53 -4.65
C GLN A 338 -17.81 -2.66 -4.42
N ASP A 339 -16.95 -2.91 -5.40
CA ASP A 339 -15.86 -3.87 -5.26
C ASP A 339 -14.88 -3.41 -4.17
N ILE A 340 -14.45 -2.13 -4.17
CA ILE A 340 -13.53 -1.60 -3.16
C ILE A 340 -14.10 -1.81 -1.75
N LEU A 341 -15.38 -1.50 -1.52
CA LEU A 341 -16.02 -1.68 -0.23
C LEU A 341 -16.07 -3.15 0.19
N ALA A 342 -16.39 -4.07 -0.72
CA ALA A 342 -16.33 -5.50 -0.44
C ALA A 342 -14.90 -5.97 -0.07
N HIS A 343 -13.87 -5.35 -0.65
CA HIS A 343 -12.47 -5.66 -0.34
C HIS A 343 -11.99 -5.05 0.98
N ILE A 344 -12.65 -4.01 1.52
CA ILE A 344 -12.37 -3.50 2.87
C ILE A 344 -12.70 -4.57 3.93
N ALA A 345 -13.78 -5.34 3.74
CA ALA A 345 -14.18 -6.43 4.62
C ALA A 345 -13.50 -7.78 4.28
N HIS A 346 -12.43 -7.78 3.48
CA HIS A 346 -11.77 -9.00 3.04
C HIS A 346 -11.02 -9.69 4.21
N PRO A 347 -11.01 -11.04 4.30
CA PRO A 347 -10.34 -11.77 5.38
C PRO A 347 -8.80 -11.62 5.37
N ASP A 348 -8.19 -11.38 4.21
CA ASP A 348 -6.76 -11.03 4.12
C ASP A 348 -6.57 -9.54 4.48
N GLU A 349 -5.93 -9.33 5.62
CA GLU A 349 -5.58 -8.02 6.19
C GLU A 349 -4.76 -7.13 5.21
N ASN A 350 -3.95 -7.72 4.32
CA ASN A 350 -3.22 -6.95 3.32
C ASN A 350 -4.13 -6.40 2.22
N VAL A 351 -5.19 -7.13 1.88
CA VAL A 351 -6.17 -6.69 0.87
C VAL A 351 -7.03 -5.59 1.46
N SER A 352 -7.56 -5.78 2.68
CA SER A 352 -8.37 -4.77 3.35
C SER A 352 -7.59 -3.48 3.60
N LYS A 353 -6.31 -3.58 4.01
CA LYS A 353 -5.42 -2.41 4.14
C LYS A 353 -5.33 -1.61 2.85
N VAL A 354 -5.10 -2.27 1.72
CA VAL A 354 -4.92 -1.57 0.44
C VAL A 354 -6.24 -1.03 -0.08
N ALA A 355 -7.37 -1.73 0.12
CA ALA A 355 -8.70 -1.20 -0.20
C ALA A 355 -9.00 0.08 0.60
N ALA A 356 -8.63 0.12 1.89
CA ALA A 356 -8.73 1.32 2.71
C ALA A 356 -7.77 2.44 2.25
N ILE A 357 -6.56 2.10 1.76
CA ILE A 357 -5.66 3.09 1.14
C ILE A 357 -6.30 3.69 -0.11
N LEU A 358 -6.85 2.88 -1.00
CA LEU A 358 -7.52 3.39 -2.21
C LEU A 358 -8.68 4.33 -1.86
N THR A 359 -9.51 3.93 -0.89
CA THR A 359 -10.63 4.75 -0.40
C THR A 359 -10.14 6.07 0.18
N ARG A 360 -9.04 6.06 0.94
CA ARG A 360 -8.38 7.27 1.45
C ARG A 360 -7.92 8.19 0.32
N GLU A 361 -7.24 7.64 -0.69
CA GLU A 361 -6.72 8.41 -1.82
C GLU A 361 -7.83 9.04 -2.66
N ILE A 362 -9.01 8.43 -2.69
CA ILE A 362 -10.20 9.00 -3.31
C ILE A 362 -10.78 10.13 -2.44
N CYS A 363 -11.03 9.87 -1.16
CA CYS A 363 -11.72 10.80 -0.27
C CYS A 363 -10.94 12.09 0.00
N LYS A 364 -9.63 12.12 -0.16
CA LYS A 364 -8.81 13.29 0.23
C LYS A 364 -8.94 14.49 -0.73
N HIS A 365 -9.46 14.31 -1.94
CA HIS A 365 -9.39 15.34 -2.99
C HIS A 365 -10.57 16.31 -2.98
N THR A 366 -11.80 15.81 -3.10
CA THR A 366 -12.99 16.65 -3.26
C THR A 366 -14.15 16.18 -2.37
N PHE A 367 -15.09 17.10 -2.14
CA PHE A 367 -16.31 16.81 -1.40
C PHE A 367 -17.18 15.80 -2.14
N GLU A 368 -17.29 15.91 -3.47
CA GLU A 368 -18.10 15.04 -4.32
C GLU A 368 -17.65 13.58 -4.23
N LEU A 369 -16.33 13.34 -4.29
CA LEU A 369 -15.74 12.01 -4.15
C LEU A 369 -15.99 11.44 -2.75
N ALA A 370 -15.80 12.25 -1.70
CA ALA A 370 -16.09 11.84 -0.33
C ALA A 370 -17.58 11.52 -0.13
N GLN A 371 -18.49 12.34 -0.70
CA GLN A 371 -19.93 12.13 -0.62
C GLN A 371 -20.35 10.83 -1.32
N LEU A 372 -19.74 10.49 -2.46
CA LEU A 372 -19.99 9.23 -3.15
C LEU A 372 -19.60 8.02 -2.29
N VAL A 373 -18.46 8.10 -1.59
CA VAL A 373 -18.02 7.07 -0.64
C VAL A 373 -19.05 6.89 0.48
N VAL A 374 -19.54 7.99 1.04
CA VAL A 374 -20.57 7.95 2.10
C VAL A 374 -21.87 7.35 1.60
N ASN A 375 -22.35 7.78 0.43
CA ASN A 375 -23.60 7.30 -0.16
C ASN A 375 -23.57 5.80 -0.49
N SER A 376 -22.38 5.25 -0.73
CA SER A 376 -22.18 3.83 -1.04
C SER A 376 -22.06 2.95 0.22
N GLY A 377 -22.13 3.52 1.42
CA GLY A 377 -21.97 2.78 2.68
C GLY A 377 -20.53 2.67 3.17
N GLY A 378 -19.60 3.49 2.63
CA GLY A 378 -18.18 3.42 2.97
C GLY A 378 -17.87 3.69 4.45
N ILE A 379 -18.63 4.55 5.13
CA ILE A 379 -18.41 4.84 6.56
C ILE A 379 -18.54 3.58 7.40
N ALA A 380 -19.60 2.79 7.19
CA ALA A 380 -19.85 1.57 7.97
C ALA A 380 -18.72 0.54 7.76
N ALA A 381 -18.30 0.32 6.51
CA ALA A 381 -17.19 -0.59 6.19
C ALA A 381 -15.86 -0.14 6.83
N LEU A 382 -15.59 1.17 6.87
CA LEU A 382 -14.39 1.72 7.50
C LEU A 382 -14.42 1.57 9.03
N ILE A 383 -15.57 1.81 9.66
CA ILE A 383 -15.74 1.63 11.11
C ILE A 383 -15.57 0.16 11.50
N GLU A 384 -16.17 -0.75 10.73
CA GLU A 384 -16.01 -2.19 10.93
C GLU A 384 -14.54 -2.62 10.81
N LEU A 385 -13.81 -2.14 9.79
CA LEU A 385 -12.37 -2.42 9.64
C LEU A 385 -11.56 -1.91 10.85
N ILE A 386 -11.90 -0.73 11.39
CA ILE A 386 -11.24 -0.19 12.59
C ILE A 386 -11.53 -1.05 13.83
N GLY A 387 -12.74 -1.61 13.93
CA GLY A 387 -13.11 -2.49 15.04
C GLY A 387 -12.48 -3.88 14.98
N ILE A 388 -12.33 -4.45 13.79
CA ILE A 388 -11.78 -5.79 13.61
C ILE A 388 -10.25 -5.78 13.69
N SER A 389 -9.59 -4.74 13.16
CA SER A 389 -8.14 -4.74 13.01
C SER A 389 -7.39 -4.08 14.17
N LYS A 390 -6.39 -4.79 14.69
CA LYS A 390 -5.51 -4.32 15.78
C LYS A 390 -4.13 -3.83 15.32
N SER A 391 -3.87 -3.81 14.01
CA SER A 391 -2.57 -3.46 13.46
C SER A 391 -2.60 -2.11 12.74
N ALA A 392 -1.47 -1.70 12.16
CA ALA A 392 -1.36 -0.52 11.30
C ALA A 392 -2.29 -0.53 10.06
N THR A 393 -3.12 -1.56 9.87
CA THR A 393 -4.22 -1.58 8.89
C THR A 393 -5.39 -0.67 9.23
N ARG A 394 -5.59 -0.32 10.51
CA ARG A 394 -6.64 0.64 10.89
C ARG A 394 -6.33 2.06 10.41
N LEU A 395 -5.04 2.38 10.20
CA LEU A 395 -4.60 3.75 9.94
C LEU A 395 -5.17 4.36 8.66
N PRO A 396 -5.15 3.71 7.48
CA PRO A 396 -5.81 4.23 6.29
C PRO A 396 -7.31 4.45 6.49
N ALA A 397 -7.98 3.60 7.27
CA ALA A 397 -9.41 3.74 7.54
C ALA A 397 -9.71 4.97 8.41
N ILE A 398 -8.94 5.18 9.49
CA ILE A 398 -9.06 6.35 10.36
C ILE A 398 -8.76 7.64 9.59
N MET A 399 -7.71 7.64 8.75
CA MET A 399 -7.42 8.78 7.88
C MET A 399 -8.58 9.08 6.93
N THR A 400 -9.21 8.05 6.37
CA THR A 400 -10.35 8.20 5.47
C THR A 400 -11.53 8.88 6.17
N LEU A 401 -11.87 8.45 7.40
CA LEU A 401 -12.91 9.11 8.20
C LEU A 401 -12.56 10.58 8.47
N GLY A 402 -11.30 10.88 8.79
CA GLY A 402 -10.83 12.25 8.99
C GLY A 402 -10.92 13.13 7.73
N TYR A 403 -10.59 12.59 6.55
CA TYR A 403 -10.76 13.32 5.27
C TYR A 403 -12.24 13.54 4.93
N ILE A 404 -13.09 12.53 5.09
CA ILE A 404 -14.54 12.65 4.88
C ILE A 404 -15.12 13.73 5.81
N ALA A 405 -14.78 13.67 7.11
CA ALA A 405 -15.19 14.69 8.08
C ALA A 405 -14.63 16.06 7.70
N GLY A 406 -13.42 16.13 7.14
CA GLY A 406 -12.73 17.38 6.83
C GLY A 406 -13.37 18.25 5.74
N HIS A 407 -14.21 17.66 4.87
CA HIS A 407 -14.83 18.35 3.73
C HIS A 407 -16.13 19.09 4.04
N SER A 408 -16.97 18.56 4.92
CA SER A 408 -18.30 19.12 5.20
C SER A 408 -18.82 18.72 6.57
N ASP A 409 -19.63 19.59 7.16
CA ASP A 409 -20.38 19.32 8.38
C ASP A 409 -21.41 18.19 8.19
N GLN A 410 -22.07 18.11 7.03
CA GLN A 410 -23.03 17.03 6.73
C GLN A 410 -22.36 15.66 6.73
N LEU A 411 -21.14 15.56 6.17
CA LEU A 411 -20.35 14.34 6.16
C LEU A 411 -19.85 13.98 7.56
N ALA A 412 -19.46 14.97 8.36
CA ALA A 412 -19.10 14.75 9.76
C ALA A 412 -20.30 14.24 10.58
N VAL A 413 -21.51 14.78 10.37
CA VAL A 413 -22.75 14.25 10.98
C VAL A 413 -22.99 12.79 10.58
N ALA A 414 -22.73 12.41 9.33
CA ALA A 414 -22.89 11.02 8.89
C ALA A 414 -21.97 10.06 9.66
N ILE A 415 -20.74 10.47 9.96
CA ILE A 415 -19.80 9.70 10.79
C ILE A 415 -20.31 9.60 12.23
N ILE A 416 -20.84 10.69 12.79
CA ILE A 416 -21.43 10.70 14.15
C ILE A 416 -22.60 9.71 14.24
N ARG A 417 -23.51 9.75 13.25
CA ARG A 417 -24.68 8.86 13.19
C ARG A 417 -24.33 7.39 13.02
N SER A 418 -23.17 7.11 12.42
CA SER A 418 -22.67 5.74 12.21
C SER A 418 -21.84 5.22 13.40
N GLU A 419 -21.89 5.89 14.55
CA GLU A 419 -21.12 5.55 15.76
C GLU A 419 -19.58 5.65 15.58
N GLY A 420 -19.11 6.41 14.59
CA GLY A 420 -17.68 6.55 14.31
C GLY A 420 -16.90 7.18 15.46
N ILE A 421 -17.51 8.11 16.21
CA ILE A 421 -16.88 8.70 17.41
C ILE A 421 -16.65 7.64 18.49
N ALA A 422 -17.62 6.75 18.71
CA ALA A 422 -17.49 5.69 19.70
C ALA A 422 -16.34 4.74 19.34
N GLN A 423 -16.24 4.36 18.06
CA GLN A 423 -15.14 3.51 17.59
C GLN A 423 -13.77 4.19 17.72
N LEU A 424 -13.67 5.49 17.40
CA LEU A 424 -12.41 6.24 17.59
C LEU A 424 -12.04 6.38 19.07
N ALA A 425 -13.02 6.48 19.97
CA ALA A 425 -12.79 6.48 21.42
C ALA A 425 -12.21 5.15 21.90
N ILE A 426 -12.70 4.01 21.38
CA ILE A 426 -12.14 2.69 21.66
C ILE A 426 -10.68 2.61 21.20
N VAL A 427 -10.37 3.11 20.00
CA VAL A 427 -8.98 3.13 19.49
C VAL A 427 -8.05 3.92 20.43
N LEU A 428 -8.46 5.10 20.93
CA LEU A 428 -7.65 5.88 21.86
C LEU A 428 -7.45 5.22 23.24
N GLN A 429 -8.30 4.25 23.61
CA GLN A 429 -8.18 3.51 24.87
C GLN A 429 -7.31 2.26 24.72
N GLU A 430 -7.40 1.59 23.57
CA GLU A 430 -6.70 0.32 23.33
C GLU A 430 -5.27 0.51 22.80
N GLU A 431 -5.01 1.59 22.04
CA GLU A 431 -3.73 1.76 21.35
C GLU A 431 -2.66 2.48 22.16
N THR A 432 -1.42 2.07 21.93
CA THR A 432 -0.21 2.67 22.51
C THR A 432 0.74 3.22 21.46
N ASP A 433 0.50 2.97 20.17
CA ASP A 433 1.30 3.53 19.09
C ASP A 433 0.91 5.00 18.84
N ASP A 434 1.80 5.91 19.23
CA ASP A 434 1.69 7.35 19.03
C ASP A 434 1.30 7.77 17.62
N HIS A 435 1.75 7.08 16.58
CA HIS A 435 1.42 7.41 15.20
C HIS A 435 -0.05 7.11 14.89
N ILE A 436 -0.59 6.01 15.44
CA ILE A 436 -2.01 5.68 15.32
C ILE A 436 -2.86 6.63 16.16
N LEU A 437 -2.40 6.95 17.38
CA LEU A 437 -3.06 7.92 18.25
C LEU A 437 -3.13 9.30 17.58
N ALA A 438 -2.01 9.81 17.02
CA ALA A 438 -1.96 11.14 16.40
C ALA A 438 -2.95 11.28 15.23
N VAL A 439 -3.05 10.23 14.40
CA VAL A 439 -4.02 10.19 13.29
C VAL A 439 -5.46 10.11 13.79
N THR A 440 -5.71 9.34 14.86
CA THR A 440 -7.03 9.21 15.50
C THR A 440 -7.48 10.54 16.08
N VAL A 441 -6.61 11.22 16.81
CA VAL A 441 -6.84 12.56 17.36
C VAL A 441 -7.12 13.58 16.27
N TRP A 442 -6.34 13.55 15.18
CA TRP A 442 -6.58 14.43 14.03
C TRP A 442 -7.98 14.20 13.42
N ALA A 443 -8.40 12.94 13.25
CA ALA A 443 -9.72 12.60 12.73
C ALA A 443 -10.84 13.10 13.64
N ILE A 444 -10.71 12.92 14.97
CA ILE A 444 -11.66 13.46 15.96
C ILE A 444 -11.75 15.00 15.86
N GLY A 445 -10.62 15.68 15.72
CA GLY A 445 -10.58 17.12 15.48
C GLY A 445 -11.34 17.54 14.22
N GLN A 446 -11.20 16.80 13.12
CA GLN A 446 -11.95 17.07 11.89
C GLN A 446 -13.46 16.89 12.06
N ILE A 447 -13.90 15.92 12.86
CA ILE A 447 -15.33 15.69 13.13
C ILE A 447 -15.90 16.82 13.99
N GLY A 448 -15.19 17.23 15.05
CA GLY A 448 -15.70 18.17 16.05
C GLY A 448 -15.57 19.67 15.73
N LYS A 449 -14.94 20.06 14.60
CA LYS A 449 -14.61 21.47 14.30
C LYS A 449 -15.76 22.36 13.80
N TYR A 450 -16.91 21.81 13.41
CA TYR A 450 -17.93 22.55 12.66
C TYR A 450 -18.92 23.32 13.55
N THR A 451 -19.86 22.60 14.17
CA THR A 451 -20.99 23.17 14.91
C THR A 451 -21.00 22.71 16.37
N PRO A 452 -21.77 23.36 17.26
CA PRO A 452 -21.92 22.93 18.64
C PRO A 452 -22.42 21.50 18.80
N GLU A 453 -23.25 21.00 17.88
CA GLU A 453 -23.73 19.61 17.87
C GLU A 453 -22.58 18.62 17.67
N HIS A 454 -21.63 18.95 16.78
CA HIS A 454 -20.43 18.13 16.55
C HIS A 454 -19.52 18.11 17.78
N ALA A 455 -19.23 19.29 18.35
CA ALA A 455 -18.43 19.40 19.55
C ALA A 455 -19.08 18.68 20.74
N LYS A 456 -20.42 18.76 20.86
CA LYS A 456 -21.19 18.04 21.87
C LYS A 456 -21.08 16.52 21.69
N ALA A 457 -21.13 16.01 20.46
CA ALA A 457 -20.97 14.58 20.22
C ALA A 457 -19.59 14.06 20.68
N VAL A 458 -18.53 14.82 20.42
CA VAL A 458 -17.17 14.51 20.92
C VAL A 458 -17.10 14.60 22.45
N ALA A 459 -17.75 15.61 23.04
CA ALA A 459 -17.77 15.83 24.48
C ALA A 459 -18.50 14.70 25.24
N ILE A 460 -19.64 14.23 24.74
CA ILE A 460 -20.41 13.12 25.33
C ILE A 460 -19.58 11.82 25.36
N ALA A 461 -18.72 11.61 24.37
CA ALA A 461 -17.82 10.46 24.32
C ALA A 461 -16.59 10.58 25.26
N ASN A 462 -16.54 11.62 26.12
CA ASN A 462 -15.43 11.94 27.03
C ASN A 462 -14.06 12.07 26.33
N LEU A 463 -14.07 12.41 25.04
CA LEU A 463 -12.85 12.52 24.25
C LEU A 463 -12.03 13.76 24.61
N LEU A 464 -12.67 14.85 25.04
CA LEU A 464 -11.96 16.09 25.41
C LEU A 464 -10.99 15.86 26.58
N SER A 465 -11.43 15.15 27.61
CA SER A 465 -10.59 14.78 28.76
C SER A 465 -9.44 13.87 28.31
N LYS A 466 -9.72 12.89 27.45
CA LYS A 466 -8.70 11.97 26.95
C LYS A 466 -7.63 12.67 26.09
N LEU A 467 -8.05 13.62 25.24
CA LEU A 467 -7.13 14.44 24.45
C LEU A 467 -6.22 15.30 25.33
N LEU A 468 -6.76 15.79 26.45
CA LEU A 468 -5.98 16.56 27.43
C LEU A 468 -4.97 15.69 28.17
N GLU A 469 -5.35 14.47 28.58
CA GLU A 469 -4.44 13.47 29.15
C GLU A 469 -3.26 13.21 28.21
N LEU A 470 -3.54 12.92 26.93
CA LEU A 470 -2.50 12.67 25.91
C LEU A 470 -1.62 13.90 25.64
N TYR A 471 -2.18 15.11 25.74
CA TYR A 471 -1.40 16.33 25.59
C TYR A 471 -0.43 16.56 26.76
N ASN A 472 -0.89 16.29 27.99
CA ASN A 472 -0.11 16.48 29.21
C ASN A 472 0.88 15.34 29.49
N ASP A 473 0.71 14.18 28.85
CA ASP A 473 1.59 13.03 29.05
C ASP A 473 3.03 13.33 28.58
N PRO A 474 4.05 13.26 29.47
CA PRO A 474 5.43 13.51 29.10
C PRO A 474 5.98 12.50 28.07
N ILE A 475 5.43 11.28 28.02
CA ILE A 475 5.88 10.20 27.13
C ILE A 475 5.38 10.41 25.69
N SER A 476 4.24 11.09 25.53
CA SER A 476 3.64 11.33 24.22
C SER A 476 4.54 12.16 23.30
N SER A 477 4.62 11.76 22.03
CA SER A 477 5.39 12.41 20.98
C SER A 477 4.92 13.83 20.67
N GLU A 478 5.83 14.63 20.13
CA GLU A 478 5.55 16.02 19.74
C GLU A 478 4.46 16.12 18.66
N ASP A 479 4.39 15.17 17.72
CA ASP A 479 3.31 15.16 16.71
C ASP A 479 1.95 14.88 17.37
N LEU A 480 1.87 13.88 18.26
CA LEU A 480 0.64 13.59 19.01
C LEU A 480 0.18 14.80 19.82
N LYS A 481 1.07 15.43 20.58
CA LYS A 481 0.78 16.65 21.35
C LYS A 481 0.30 17.80 20.47
N ALA A 482 0.95 18.02 19.32
CA ALA A 482 0.52 19.05 18.36
C ALA A 482 -0.88 18.76 17.81
N LYS A 483 -1.20 17.49 17.47
CA LYS A 483 -2.54 17.11 17.02
C LYS A 483 -3.58 17.24 18.13
N CYS A 484 -3.27 16.86 19.37
CA CYS A 484 -4.14 17.06 20.54
C CYS A 484 -4.45 18.54 20.73
N TYR A 485 -3.45 19.40 20.68
CA TYR A 485 -3.64 20.85 20.78
C TYR A 485 -4.56 21.40 19.67
N ILE A 486 -4.31 21.03 18.41
CA ILE A 486 -5.11 21.50 17.28
C ILE A 486 -6.56 21.00 17.40
N ALA A 487 -6.76 19.73 17.73
CA ALA A 487 -8.09 19.14 17.91
C ALA A 487 -8.83 19.82 19.08
N LEU A 488 -8.20 19.96 20.25
CA LEU A 488 -8.79 20.65 21.40
C LEU A 488 -9.16 22.09 21.06
N LYS A 489 -8.26 22.84 20.41
CA LYS A 489 -8.55 24.21 19.96
C LYS A 489 -9.81 24.25 19.07
N GLN A 490 -9.87 23.41 18.03
CA GLN A 490 -10.97 23.42 17.07
C GLN A 490 -12.31 23.04 17.70
N ILE A 491 -12.31 22.04 18.59
CA ILE A 491 -13.53 21.52 19.21
C ILE A 491 -14.02 22.47 20.31
N LEU A 492 -13.10 22.96 21.18
CA LEU A 492 -13.45 23.87 22.26
C LEU A 492 -13.99 25.21 21.74
N GLN A 493 -13.49 25.71 20.61
CA GLN A 493 -14.04 26.93 19.99
C GLN A 493 -15.52 26.83 19.61
N LYS A 494 -16.06 25.61 19.49
CA LYS A 494 -17.46 25.33 19.15
C LYS A 494 -18.25 24.67 20.28
N CYS A 495 -17.60 24.29 21.38
CA CYS A 495 -18.23 23.52 22.45
C CYS A 495 -19.12 24.41 23.32
N THR A 496 -20.42 24.15 23.31
CA THR A 496 -21.40 24.79 24.22
C THR A 496 -21.82 23.88 25.37
N TYR A 497 -21.23 22.68 25.48
CA TYR A 497 -21.62 21.69 26.47
C TYR A 497 -20.89 21.95 27.80
N ILE A 498 -21.59 22.62 28.73
CA ILE A 498 -21.06 23.13 29.99
C ILE A 498 -20.40 22.03 30.83
N GLU A 499 -21.03 20.88 31.01
CA GLU A 499 -20.51 19.81 31.87
C GLU A 499 -19.12 19.33 31.45
N ALA A 500 -18.87 19.22 30.14
CA ALA A 500 -17.55 18.85 29.63
C ALA A 500 -16.54 20.01 29.66
N LEU A 501 -16.99 21.26 29.59
CA LEU A 501 -16.10 22.41 29.79
C LEU A 501 -15.68 22.52 31.26
N GLU A 502 -16.59 22.25 32.19
CA GLU A 502 -16.31 22.26 33.63
C GLU A 502 -15.34 21.14 34.03
N SER A 503 -15.48 19.93 33.46
CA SER A 503 -14.58 18.82 33.74
C SER A 503 -13.13 19.11 33.34
N LEU A 504 -12.93 19.97 32.34
CA LEU A 504 -11.61 20.36 31.86
C LEU A 504 -10.93 21.42 32.73
N LEU A 505 -11.65 22.19 33.57
CA LEU A 505 -11.05 23.32 34.30
C LEU A 505 -9.91 22.94 35.27
N ASN A 506 -9.79 21.68 35.68
CA ASN A 506 -8.78 21.25 36.67
C ASN A 506 -7.37 21.12 36.08
N ASP A 507 -7.25 20.50 34.91
CA ASP A 507 -5.98 19.97 34.42
C ASP A 507 -5.51 20.66 33.13
N VAL A 508 -6.17 21.75 32.74
CA VAL A 508 -5.95 22.42 31.46
C VAL A 508 -4.77 23.40 31.51
N PRO A 509 -3.78 23.25 30.61
CA PRO A 509 -2.70 24.21 30.42
C PRO A 509 -3.23 25.61 30.01
N PRO A 510 -2.57 26.71 30.39
CA PRO A 510 -3.02 28.08 30.13
C PRO A 510 -3.33 28.37 28.65
N ILE A 511 -2.58 27.74 27.72
CA ILE A 511 -2.71 27.92 26.27
C ILE A 511 -4.05 27.36 25.75
N ILE A 512 -4.56 26.30 26.38
CA ILE A 512 -5.85 25.68 26.05
C ILE A 512 -6.97 26.31 26.87
N LEU A 513 -6.68 26.74 28.12
CA LEU A 513 -7.63 27.34 29.06
C LEU A 513 -8.37 28.55 28.46
N LYS A 514 -7.66 29.37 27.70
CA LYS A 514 -8.26 30.54 27.03
C LYS A 514 -9.47 30.18 26.16
N TYR A 515 -9.48 29.02 25.50
CA TYR A 515 -10.60 28.61 24.65
C TYR A 515 -11.79 28.12 25.47
N VAL A 516 -11.53 27.50 26.63
CA VAL A 516 -12.57 27.11 27.59
C VAL A 516 -13.25 28.35 28.18
N LEU A 517 -12.45 29.32 28.66
CA LEU A 517 -12.99 30.57 29.21
C LEU A 517 -13.68 31.43 28.14
N GLU A 518 -13.17 31.45 26.92
CA GLU A 518 -13.84 32.11 25.79
C GLU A 518 -15.27 31.58 25.62
N GLN A 519 -15.51 30.27 25.69
CA GLN A 519 -16.87 29.73 25.57
C GLN A 519 -17.74 30.08 26.78
N PHE A 520 -17.22 29.97 28.01
CA PHE A 520 -17.97 30.39 29.19
C PHE A 520 -18.40 31.85 29.12
N SER A 521 -17.54 32.74 28.62
CA SER A 521 -17.84 34.16 28.44
C SER A 521 -19.01 34.42 27.47
N LYS A 522 -19.28 33.49 26.54
CA LYS A 522 -20.39 33.58 25.57
C LYS A 522 -21.68 32.92 26.06
N ILE A 523 -21.57 31.85 26.84
CA ILE A 523 -22.71 31.05 27.32
C ILE A 523 -23.36 31.71 28.56
N LEU A 524 -22.55 32.09 29.55
CA LEU A 524 -23.03 32.58 30.86
C LEU A 524 -23.87 33.87 30.82
N PRO A 525 -23.63 34.85 29.92
CA PRO A 525 -24.49 36.03 29.82
C PRO A 525 -25.94 35.68 29.46
N ASN A 526 -26.12 34.66 28.61
CA ASN A 526 -27.40 34.35 27.97
C ASN A 526 -28.20 33.24 28.67
N ASP A 527 -27.56 32.41 29.51
CA ASP A 527 -28.21 31.26 30.16
C ASP A 527 -28.21 31.37 31.70
N THR A 528 -29.40 31.60 32.27
CA THR A 528 -29.61 31.70 33.72
C THR A 528 -29.40 30.36 34.44
N ARG A 529 -29.71 29.23 33.81
CA ARG A 529 -29.52 27.90 34.39
C ARG A 529 -28.05 27.54 34.42
N ALA A 530 -27.33 27.85 33.34
CA ALA A 530 -25.88 27.73 33.27
C ALA A 530 -25.20 28.48 34.41
N ARG A 531 -25.59 29.74 34.67
CA ARG A 531 -25.04 30.53 35.79
C ARG A 531 -25.22 29.83 37.15
N LYS A 532 -26.42 29.30 37.43
CA LYS A 532 -26.68 28.60 38.69
C LYS A 532 -25.81 27.35 38.82
N LEU A 533 -25.73 26.54 37.75
CA LEU A 533 -24.93 25.31 37.71
C LEU A 533 -23.44 25.63 37.93
N PHE A 534 -22.93 26.67 37.26
CA PHE A 534 -21.55 27.12 37.31
C PHE A 534 -21.07 27.52 38.71
N VAL A 535 -21.99 28.05 39.54
CA VAL A 535 -21.70 28.34 40.95
C VAL A 535 -21.73 27.05 41.78
N THR A 536 -22.75 26.22 41.59
CA THR A 536 -22.93 24.99 42.38
C THR A 536 -21.89 23.91 42.08
N SER A 537 -21.33 23.87 40.87
CA SER A 537 -20.27 22.95 40.45
C SER A 537 -18.89 23.33 41.02
N GLY A 538 -18.77 24.53 41.61
CA GLY A 538 -17.49 25.08 42.07
C GLY A 538 -16.61 25.61 40.95
N ALA A 539 -17.12 25.72 39.71
CA ALA A 539 -16.36 26.26 38.58
C ALA A 539 -16.03 27.76 38.78
N LEU A 540 -16.93 28.55 39.37
CA LEU A 540 -16.67 29.96 39.68
C LEU A 540 -15.50 30.15 40.65
N ARG A 541 -15.39 29.27 41.65
CA ARG A 541 -14.26 29.26 42.59
C ARG A 541 -12.93 29.05 41.87
N LYS A 542 -12.89 28.03 41.00
CA LYS A 542 -11.68 27.75 40.19
C LYS A 542 -11.31 28.92 39.31
N ILE A 543 -12.28 29.62 38.73
CA ILE A 543 -12.00 30.83 37.95
C ILE A 543 -11.32 31.92 38.79
N GLN A 544 -11.73 32.11 40.05
CA GLN A 544 -11.06 33.09 40.93
C GLN A 544 -9.65 32.65 41.35
N GLU A 545 -9.37 31.34 41.34
CA GLU A 545 -8.04 30.79 41.64
C GLU A 545 -7.07 30.94 40.44
N ILE A 546 -7.55 31.23 39.22
CA ILE A 546 -6.70 31.43 38.04
C ILE A 546 -5.97 32.78 38.14
N GLN A 547 -4.64 32.72 38.23
CA GLN A 547 -3.78 33.90 38.14
C GLN A 547 -3.55 34.29 36.67
N ALA A 548 -4.18 35.37 36.21
CA ALA A 548 -4.00 35.91 34.86
C ALA A 548 -3.21 37.23 34.90
N GLU A 549 -2.26 37.39 33.98
CA GLU A 549 -1.47 38.62 33.88
C GLU A 549 -2.32 39.81 33.37
N PRO A 550 -2.11 41.02 33.91
CA PRO A 550 -2.79 42.23 33.45
C PRO A 550 -2.59 42.50 31.96
N GLY A 551 -3.68 42.71 31.22
CA GLY A 551 -3.64 42.99 29.77
C GLY A 551 -3.70 41.76 28.85
N THR A 552 -3.87 40.56 29.42
CA THR A 552 -4.09 39.34 28.63
C THR A 552 -5.57 39.11 28.29
N THR A 553 -5.83 38.49 27.13
CA THR A 553 -7.19 38.04 26.73
C THR A 553 -7.81 37.07 27.74
N LEU A 554 -6.99 36.34 28.48
CA LEU A 554 -7.43 35.45 29.56
C LEU A 554 -8.12 36.25 30.69
N LEU A 555 -7.52 37.37 31.11
CA LEU A 555 -8.10 38.23 32.14
C LEU A 555 -9.38 38.92 31.65
N GLU A 556 -9.45 39.28 30.37
CA GLU A 556 -10.68 39.83 29.76
C GLU A 556 -11.84 38.84 29.86
N TYR A 557 -11.62 37.56 29.54
CA TYR A 557 -12.64 36.53 29.69
C TYR A 557 -13.05 36.30 31.15
N ILE A 558 -12.10 36.27 32.08
CA ILE A 558 -12.40 36.17 33.52
C ILE A 558 -13.28 37.35 33.98
N THR A 559 -12.96 38.56 33.52
CA THR A 559 -13.73 39.78 33.85
C THR A 559 -15.15 39.69 33.31
N ILE A 560 -15.34 39.27 32.05
CA ILE A 560 -16.67 39.07 31.45
C ILE A 560 -17.47 38.03 32.23
N ILE A 561 -16.84 36.93 32.63
CA ILE A 561 -17.48 35.88 33.43
C ILE A 561 -17.88 36.42 34.80
N ASN A 562 -17.02 37.17 35.48
CA ASN A 562 -17.31 37.79 36.77
C ASN A 562 -18.49 38.78 36.68
N CYS A 563 -18.59 39.55 35.59
CA CYS A 563 -19.73 40.45 35.35
C CYS A 563 -21.08 39.71 35.19
N CYS A 564 -21.09 38.39 35.01
CA CYS A 564 -22.31 37.60 34.96
C CYS A 564 -22.90 37.28 36.35
N PHE A 565 -22.18 37.59 37.43
CA PHE A 565 -22.56 37.25 38.80
C PHE A 565 -22.61 38.50 39.71
N PRO A 566 -23.47 38.50 40.75
CA PRO A 566 -23.44 39.53 41.79
C PRO A 566 -22.08 39.60 42.47
N GLU A 567 -21.63 40.82 42.80
CA GLU A 567 -20.31 41.07 43.40
C GLU A 567 -20.09 40.28 44.69
N GLU A 568 -21.14 40.12 45.50
CA GLU A 568 -21.12 39.35 46.75
C GLU A 568 -20.79 37.86 46.52
N ILE A 569 -21.30 37.28 45.43
CA ILE A 569 -21.02 35.88 45.08
C ILE A 569 -19.57 35.76 44.59
N VAL A 570 -19.10 36.69 43.75
CA VAL A 570 -17.72 36.70 43.28
C VAL A 570 -16.74 36.85 44.44
N ARG A 571 -17.03 37.78 45.38
CA ARG A 571 -16.25 37.96 46.61
C ARG A 571 -16.25 36.71 47.47
N TYR A 572 -17.40 36.07 47.68
CA TYR A 572 -17.51 34.83 48.46
C TYR A 572 -16.54 33.74 47.99
N TYR A 573 -16.35 33.62 46.67
CA TYR A 573 -15.45 32.63 46.06
C TYR A 573 -14.04 33.15 45.77
N SER A 574 -13.73 34.41 46.12
CA SER A 574 -12.38 34.97 45.93
C SER A 574 -11.40 34.38 46.96
N PRO A 575 -10.14 34.11 46.59
CA PRO A 575 -9.14 33.58 47.52
C PRO A 575 -8.97 34.46 48.76
N GLY A 576 -9.07 33.87 49.96
CA GLY A 576 -8.89 34.55 51.26
C GLY A 576 -10.11 35.27 51.83
N TYR A 577 -11.20 35.43 51.06
CA TYR A 577 -12.43 36.06 51.58
C TYR A 577 -13.16 35.24 52.66
N PRO A 578 -13.22 33.89 52.60
CA PRO A 578 -13.76 33.10 53.70
C PRO A 578 -13.02 33.32 55.02
N ASP A 579 -11.70 33.49 54.97
CA ASP A 579 -10.87 33.76 56.15
C ASP A 579 -11.18 35.14 56.73
N SER A 580 -11.33 36.16 55.87
CA SER A 580 -11.78 37.49 56.29
C SER A 580 -13.20 37.51 56.89
N LEU A 581 -14.10 36.64 56.41
CA LEU A 581 -15.43 36.48 57.02
C LEU A 581 -15.34 35.82 58.41
N LEU A 582 -14.45 34.84 58.59
CA LEU A 582 -14.22 34.21 59.89
C LEU A 582 -13.63 35.22 60.89
N GLU A 583 -12.65 36.03 60.48
CA GLU A 583 -12.14 37.13 61.30
C GLU A 583 -13.24 38.14 61.67
N ALA A 584 -14.13 38.48 60.73
CA ALA A 584 -15.25 39.38 60.98
C ALA A 584 -16.27 38.79 61.98
N VAL A 585 -16.47 37.45 61.98
CA VAL A 585 -17.30 36.75 62.96
C VAL A 585 -16.66 36.75 64.33
N GLU A 586 -15.34 36.52 64.43
CA GLU A 586 -14.60 36.62 65.70
C GLU A 586 -14.69 38.03 66.31
N GLN A 587 -14.74 39.06 65.46
CA GLN A 587 -14.90 40.46 65.87
C GLN A 587 -16.36 40.89 66.07
N TYR A 588 -17.34 40.04 65.73
CA TYR A 588 -18.75 40.39 65.79
C TYR A 588 -19.32 40.26 67.20
N GLN A 589 -19.82 41.38 67.74
CA GLN A 589 -20.57 41.39 69.00
C GLN A 589 -22.09 41.40 68.71
N PRO A 590 -22.85 40.37 69.14
CA PRO A 590 -24.28 40.30 68.87
C PRO A 590 -25.07 41.39 69.60
N LYS A 591 -25.71 42.27 68.83
CA LYS A 591 -26.61 43.31 69.36
C LYS A 591 -28.06 42.79 69.41
N HIS A 592 -28.34 41.93 70.39
CA HIS A 592 -29.64 41.62 71.03
C HIS A 592 -29.63 40.18 71.58
N LEU A 593 -29.11 39.98 72.79
CA LEU A 593 -29.67 38.97 73.68
C LEU A 593 -30.82 39.66 74.41
N PHE A 594 -32.09 39.38 74.10
CA PHE A 594 -33.25 39.48 75.01
C PHE A 594 -34.55 39.42 74.20
N VAL A 595 -35.07 38.21 73.97
CA VAL A 595 -36.51 37.99 73.78
C VAL A 595 -36.89 36.68 74.47
N PHE A 596 -36.87 36.65 75.81
CA PHE A 596 -37.73 35.78 76.62
C PHE A 596 -37.85 36.40 78.03
N HIS A 597 -38.72 37.40 78.17
CA HIS A 597 -39.25 37.78 79.48
C HIS A 597 -40.67 37.22 79.61
N HIS A 598 -40.80 36.07 80.26
CA HIS A 598 -42.05 35.70 80.91
C HIS A 598 -42.29 36.67 82.07
N LYS A 599 -43.28 37.56 81.93
CA LYS A 599 -43.92 38.21 83.07
C LYS A 599 -44.80 37.18 83.78
N SER A 600 -44.41 36.73 84.95
CA SER A 600 -45.32 36.16 85.94
C SER A 600 -45.02 36.73 87.32
N SER A 601 -45.75 37.78 87.67
CA SER A 601 -45.98 38.27 89.02
C SER A 601 -47.45 38.72 88.98
N SER A 602 -48.43 38.07 89.59
CA SER A 602 -48.62 37.59 90.97
C SER A 602 -49.95 38.22 91.40
N GLU A 603 -51.02 37.44 91.55
CA GLU A 603 -52.18 37.84 92.33
C GLU A 603 -52.78 36.57 92.97
N ASN A 604 -52.68 36.53 94.30
CA ASN A 604 -53.50 35.70 95.17
C ASN A 604 -54.98 36.09 94.96
N ILE A 605 -55.89 35.11 94.99
CA ILE A 605 -57.16 35.15 95.73
C ILE A 605 -57.66 33.70 95.88
N GLU A 606 -58.00 33.38 97.13
CA GLU A 606 -58.60 32.16 97.65
C GLU A 606 -60.01 31.89 97.07
N ALA A 607 -60.44 30.61 97.06
CA ALA A 607 -61.63 30.12 97.77
C ALA A 607 -62.13 28.77 97.22
N SER A 608 -62.12 27.77 98.11
CA SER A 608 -63.25 26.91 98.49
C SER A 608 -64.03 26.08 97.45
N LEU A 609 -64.04 24.77 97.74
CA LEU A 609 -64.96 23.67 97.34
C LEU A 609 -64.70 22.96 96.00
#